data_AF-A0A3L7WXQ9-F1
#
_entry.id   AF-A0A3L7WXQ9-F1
#
_cell.length_a   1.000
_cell.length_b   1.000
_cell.length_c   1.000
_cell.angle_alpha   90.00
_cell.angle_beta   90.00
_cell.angle_gamma   90.00
#
_symmetry.space_group_name_H-M   'P 1'
#
loop_
_entity.id
_entity.type
_entity.pdbx_description
1 polymer ?
#
loop_
_entity_poly.entity_id
_entity_poly.type
_entity_poly.pdbx_seq_one_letter_code
_entity_poly.pdbx_strand_id
1 'polypeptide(L)' 'MNFVILDYDRDADSRLAQRLGVRAHPAYAVVGAGGSQVVERRFGPRDEAALRAVLDSATHRP' A
#
# COMPACT_ATOMS: atom_id res chain seq x y z
N MET A 1 7.67 10.80 -3.15
CA MET A 1 6.82 9.64 -2.82
C MET A 1 5.83 10.08 -1.74
N ASN A 2 4.54 9.80 -1.92
CA ASN A 2 3.51 10.13 -0.92
C ASN A 2 3.14 8.86 -0.14
N PHE A 3 2.96 8.98 1.17
CA PHE A 3 2.58 7.88 2.06
C PHE A 3 1.25 8.21 2.72
N VAL A 4 0.27 7.30 2.60
CA VAL A 4 -1.09 7.47 3.13
C VAL A 4 -1.41 6.27 4.01
N ILE A 5 -1.83 6.53 5.24
CA ILE A 5 -2.34 5.50 6.16
C ILE A 5 -3.86 5.50 6.01
N LEU A 6 -4.44 4.32 5.76
CA LEU A 6 -5.88 4.10 5.72
C LEU A 6 -6.33 3.54 7.07
N ASP A 7 -7.27 4.22 7.70
CA ASP A 7 -7.89 3.79 8.95
C ASP A 7 -9.10 2.90 8.65
N TYR A 8 -8.99 1.60 8.91
CA TYR A 8 -10.05 0.65 8.55
C TYR A 8 -11.35 0.83 9.35
N ASP A 9 -11.31 1.54 10.48
CA ASP A 9 -12.51 1.90 11.25
C ASP A 9 -13.31 3.03 10.56
N ARG A 10 -12.72 3.71 9.56
CA ARG A 10 -13.39 4.70 8.72
C ARG A 10 -13.93 4.04 7.45
N ASP A 11 -15.24 4.13 7.26
CA ASP A 11 -15.93 3.57 6.08
C ASP A 11 -15.31 3.96 4.73
N ALA A 12 -14.90 5.22 4.58
CA ALA A 12 -14.32 5.73 3.33
C ALA A 12 -12.97 5.04 3.00
N ASP A 13 -12.13 4.87 4.02
CA ASP A 13 -10.80 4.27 3.91
C ASP A 13 -10.90 2.76 3.70
N SER A 14 -11.83 2.10 4.41
CA SER A 14 -12.14 0.67 4.20
C SER A 14 -12.62 0.40 2.77
N ARG A 15 -13.53 1.23 2.23
CA ARG A 15 -13.98 1.11 0.83
C ARG A 15 -12.85 1.36 -0.16
N LEU A 16 -11.98 2.34 0.10
CA LEU A 16 -10.80 2.59 -0.73
C LEU A 16 -9.86 1.39 -0.70
N ALA A 17 -9.58 0.83 0.46
CA ALA A 17 -8.72 -0.35 0.61
C ALA A 17 -9.30 -1.57 -0.14
N GLN A 18 -10.61 -1.80 -0.06
CA GLN A 18 -11.29 -2.86 -0.83
C GLN A 18 -11.18 -2.63 -2.34
N ARG A 19 -11.36 -1.39 -2.82
CA ARG A 19 -11.18 -1.03 -4.25
C ARG A 19 -9.76 -1.25 -4.72
N LEU A 20 -8.77 -1.05 -3.84
CA LEU A 20 -7.35 -1.35 -4.09
C LEU A 20 -7.02 -2.84 -3.90
N GLY A 21 -8.03 -3.69 -3.63
CA GLY A 21 -7.86 -5.14 -3.49
C GLY A 21 -7.13 -5.56 -2.21
N VAL A 22 -7.10 -4.70 -1.20
CA VAL A 22 -6.61 -5.01 0.15
C VAL A 22 -7.80 -5.53 0.96
N ARG A 23 -7.74 -6.81 1.34
CA ARG A 23 -8.85 -7.52 2.03
C ARG A 23 -8.55 -7.88 3.47
N ALA A 24 -7.31 -7.70 3.92
CA ALA A 24 -6.87 -8.00 5.27
C ALA A 24 -5.78 -6.99 5.67
N HIS A 25 -5.73 -6.65 6.95
CA HIS A 25 -4.78 -5.70 7.55
C HIS A 25 -4.13 -6.31 8.81
N PRO A 26 -2.88 -5.93 9.17
CA PRO A 26 -2.06 -4.88 8.56
C PRO A 26 -1.51 -5.26 7.17
N ALA A 27 -1.54 -4.33 6.22
CA ALA A 27 -1.05 -4.51 4.86
C ALA A 27 -0.63 -3.17 4.25
N TYR A 28 0.20 -3.22 3.21
CA TYR A 28 0.49 -2.05 2.38
C TYR A 28 0.22 -2.35 0.91
N ALA A 29 -0.15 -1.30 0.18
CA ALA A 29 -0.34 -1.33 -1.26
C ALA A 29 0.45 -0.19 -1.90
N VAL A 30 1.19 -0.50 -2.95
CA VAL A 30 1.89 0.51 -3.77
C VAL A 30 0.97 0.87 -4.93
N VAL A 31 0.58 2.14 -5.02
CA VAL A 31 -0.29 2.65 -6.08
C VAL A 31 0.56 3.47 -7.05
N GLY A 32 0.43 3.18 -8.35
CA GLY A 32 1.13 3.94 -9.40
C GLY A 32 0.67 5.39 -9.48
N ALA A 33 1.47 6.25 -10.11
CA ALA A 33 1.25 7.70 -10.17
C ALA A 33 -0.11 8.12 -10.75
N GLY A 34 -0.77 7.26 -11.55
CA GLY A 34 -2.13 7.49 -12.06
C GLY A 34 -3.27 7.14 -11.09
N GLY A 35 -2.98 6.80 -9.83
CA GLY A 35 -3.97 6.57 -8.76
C GLY A 35 -4.88 5.35 -8.92
N SER A 36 -4.82 4.66 -10.06
CA SER A 36 -5.79 3.64 -10.47
C SER A 36 -5.21 2.23 -10.53
N GLN A 37 -3.88 2.09 -10.52
CA GLN A 37 -3.20 0.81 -10.66
C GLN A 37 -2.43 0.47 -9.38
N VAL A 38 -2.80 -0.63 -8.76
CA VAL A 38 -2.04 -1.21 -7.65
C VAL A 38 -0.91 -2.03 -8.23
N VAL A 39 0.32 -1.61 -7.95
CA VAL A 39 1.56 -2.20 -8.47
C VAL A 39 2.00 -3.37 -7.59
N GLU A 40 1.77 -3.29 -6.28
CA GLU A 40 2.18 -4.32 -5.33
C GLU A 40 1.22 -4.34 -4.12
N ARG A 41 0.99 -5.53 -3.57
CA ARG A 41 0.22 -5.76 -2.34
C ARG A 41 0.99 -6.75 -1.47
N ARG A 42 1.28 -6.40 -0.22
CA ARG A 42 1.78 -7.38 0.75
C ARG A 42 1.05 -7.24 2.08
N PHE A 43 0.84 -8.40 2.69
CA PHE A 43 0.32 -8.50 4.04
C PHE A 43 1.46 -8.29 5.04
N GLY A 44 1.35 -7.21 5.83
CA GLY A 44 2.29 -6.77 6.85
C GLY A 44 3.71 -6.43 6.36
N PRO A 45 4.35 -5.37 6.86
CA PRO A 45 5.80 -5.41 7.03
C PRO A 45 6.10 -6.40 8.18
N ARG A 46 6.84 -7.48 7.89
CA ARG A 46 7.32 -8.41 8.93
C ARG A 46 8.40 -7.75 9.80
N ASP A 47 9.11 -6.76 9.25
CA ASP A 47 10.12 -5.91 9.89
C ASP A 47 10.38 -4.65 9.04
N GLU A 48 11.14 -3.69 9.60
CA GLU A 48 11.50 -2.42 8.94
C GLU A 48 12.31 -2.64 7.65
N ALA A 49 13.19 -3.64 7.62
CA ALA A 49 14.05 -3.91 6.47
C ALA A 49 13.23 -4.35 5.24
N ALA A 50 12.22 -5.20 5.45
CA ALA A 50 11.30 -5.62 4.41
C ALA A 50 10.46 -4.45 3.86
N LEU A 51 10.04 -3.52 4.73
CA LEU A 51 9.34 -2.31 4.31
C LEU A 51 10.24 -1.40 3.48
N ARG A 52 11.48 -1.16 3.93
CA ARG A 52 12.45 -0.31 3.25
C ARG A 52 12.77 -0.82 1.84
N ALA A 53 12.98 -2.13 1.67
CA ALA A 53 13.23 -2.72 0.36
C ALA A 53 12.10 -2.48 -0.67
N VAL A 54 10.85 -2.43 -0.23
CA VAL A 54 9.70 -2.12 -1.09
C VAL A 54 9.64 -0.64 -1.45
N LEU A 55 9.95 0.23 -0.49
CA LEU A 55 9.99 1.67 -0.74
C LEU A 55 11.12 2.02 -1.73
N ASP A 56 12.27 1.37 -1.60
CA ASP A 56 13.40 1.52 -2.52
C ASP A 56 13.05 1.04 -3.93
N SER A 57 12.38 -0.11 -4.06
CA SER A 57 11.96 -0.63 -5.38
C SER A 57 10.90 0.25 -6.06
N ALA A 58 10.01 0.88 -5.27
CA ALA A 58 8.99 1.79 -5.78
C ALA A 58 9.55 3.15 -6.22
N THR A 59 10.70 3.58 -5.67
CA THR A 59 11.36 4.84 -6.02
C THR A 59 12.34 4.72 -7.19
N HIS A 60 12.88 3.52 -7.44
CA HIS A 60 13.94 3.29 -8.43
C HIS A 60 13.46 2.57 -9.72
N ARG A 61 12.17 2.64 -10.06
CA ARG A 61 11.72 2.15 -11.36
C ARG A 61 12.22 3.09 -12.48
N PRO A 62 12.86 2.56 -13.54
CA PRO A 62 13.31 3.35 -14.69
C PRO A 62 12.14 3.96 -15.48
#